data_AF-A0A1D3K9Z8-F1
#
_entry.id   AF-A0A1D3K9Z8-F1
#
_cell.length_a   1.000
_cell.length_b   1.000
_cell.length_c   1.000
_cell.angle_alpha   90.00
_cell.angle_beta   90.00
_cell.angle_gamma   90.00
#
_symmetry.space_group_name_H-M   'P 1'
#
loop_
_entity.id
_entity.type
_entity.pdbx_description
1 polymer ?
#
loop_
_entity_poly.entity_id
_entity_poly.type
_entity_poly.pdbx_seq_one_letter_code
_entity_poly.pdbx_strand_id
1 'polypeptide(L)'
;MEANSRPLLRIFEPTVCYQIPLFQRPYVWKREDNWQPLWEDFERLLGAVQAGEKLRPHFLGAVVLEQLRNDTGSVQGRQVIDGQQRFTTLQLLLIAARDFCRSLGSERFAGRFESMVSNSDTMVDDPSEVPKLLPTNADRRAFALVHGAGSPDALLQQASKKGVDFSHDQGIVGCLPVLLWAVRGVVAAGGWRSRRVTGETAGRPLGCGSQWLAVSGDRSRRRRRIASDL
;
A
#
# COMPACT_ATOMS: atom_id res chain seq x y z
N MET A 1 28.31 12.84 3.43
CA MET A 1 26.87 12.56 3.23
C MET A 1 26.78 11.39 2.28
N GLU A 2 26.28 10.23 2.73
CA GLU A 2 26.21 9.02 1.89
C GLU A 2 24.79 8.82 1.37
N ALA A 3 24.64 8.74 0.05
CA ALA A 3 23.35 8.50 -0.60
C ALA A 3 23.30 7.07 -1.12
N ASN A 4 22.34 6.28 -0.63
CA ASN A 4 22.16 4.89 -1.01
C ASN A 4 20.69 4.63 -1.35
N SER A 5 20.43 4.05 -2.54
CA SER A 5 19.09 3.57 -2.87
C SER A 5 18.74 2.37 -1.99
N ARG A 6 17.59 2.42 -1.32
CA ARG A 6 17.13 1.36 -0.41
C ARG A 6 15.65 1.04 -0.67
N PRO A 7 15.25 -0.24 -0.70
CA PRO A 7 13.84 -0.59 -0.76
C PRO A 7 13.15 -0.20 0.55
N LEU A 8 11.85 0.13 0.50
CA LEU A 8 11.06 0.57 1.65
C LEU A 8 11.16 -0.39 2.85
N LEU A 9 11.21 -1.70 2.59
CA LEU A 9 11.41 -2.70 3.63
C LEU A 9 12.67 -2.44 4.46
N ARG A 10 13.80 -2.14 3.81
CA ARG A 10 15.08 -1.88 4.51
C ARG A 10 15.10 -0.55 5.26
N ILE A 11 14.14 0.32 5.00
CA ILE A 11 13.96 1.58 5.71
C ILE A 11 13.13 1.32 6.96
N PHE A 12 11.96 0.68 6.82
CA PHE A 12 10.98 0.61 7.92
C PHE A 12 11.01 -0.66 8.78
N GLU A 13 11.63 -1.75 8.33
CA GLU A 13 11.73 -3.00 9.10
C GLU A 13 12.56 -2.90 10.39
N PRO A 14 13.72 -2.20 10.45
CA PRO A 14 14.50 -2.09 11.67
C PRO A 14 13.75 -1.43 12.83
N THR A 15 14.12 -1.72 14.09
CA THR A 15 13.62 -0.98 15.26
C THR A 15 14.14 0.46 15.23
N VAL A 16 13.28 1.39 14.82
CA VAL A 16 13.64 2.78 14.52
C VAL A 16 12.44 3.69 14.71
N CYS A 17 12.68 4.90 15.20
CA CYS A 17 11.70 5.98 15.27
C CYS A 17 12.20 7.14 14.40
N TYR A 18 11.45 7.44 13.34
CA TYR A 18 11.65 8.58 12.46
C TYR A 18 10.93 9.80 13.01
N GLN A 19 11.65 10.85 13.32
CA GLN A 19 11.12 12.07 13.94
C GLN A 19 11.12 13.20 12.92
N ILE A 20 9.95 13.79 12.67
CA ILE A 20 9.87 15.04 11.91
C ILE A 20 10.08 16.20 12.89
N PRO A 21 11.13 17.05 12.69
CA PRO A 21 11.40 18.17 13.58
C PRO A 21 10.21 19.13 13.72
N LEU A 22 10.02 19.74 14.89
CA LEU A 22 8.88 20.63 15.15
C LEU A 22 8.88 21.92 14.33
N PHE A 23 10.04 22.37 13.88
CA PHE A 23 10.19 23.54 13.01
C PHE A 23 9.86 23.25 11.55
N GLN A 24 9.61 21.99 11.19
CA GLN A 24 9.17 21.63 9.86
C GLN A 24 7.69 21.96 9.64
N ARG A 25 7.32 22.11 8.37
CA ARG A 25 5.93 22.42 7.99
C ARG A 25 5.00 21.24 8.35
N PRO A 26 3.74 21.48 8.72
CA PRO A 26 2.74 20.42 8.83
C PRO A 26 2.54 19.65 7.52
N TYR A 27 1.82 18.53 7.58
CA TYR A 27 1.45 17.78 6.40
C TYR A 27 0.48 18.60 5.51
N VAL A 28 0.82 18.75 4.22
CA VAL A 28 0.06 19.59 3.28
C VAL A 28 -0.17 18.94 1.92
N TRP A 29 0.25 17.69 1.73
CA TRP A 29 0.00 16.98 0.48
C TRP A 29 -1.49 16.81 0.24
N LYS A 30 -1.93 17.16 -0.97
CA LYS A 30 -3.33 17.13 -1.38
C LYS A 30 -3.65 15.89 -2.21
N ARG A 31 -4.94 15.57 -2.31
CA ARG A 31 -5.41 14.42 -3.05
C ARG A 31 -4.96 14.49 -4.51
N GLU A 32 -5.33 15.56 -5.19
CA GLU A 32 -5.19 15.73 -6.64
C GLU A 32 -3.72 15.89 -7.03
N ASP A 33 -2.98 16.73 -6.30
CA ASP A 33 -1.61 17.11 -6.66
C ASP A 33 -0.57 16.06 -6.28
N ASN A 34 -0.85 15.21 -5.29
CA ASN A 34 0.19 14.35 -4.69
C ASN A 34 -0.24 12.90 -4.50
N TRP A 35 -1.38 12.65 -3.87
CA TRP A 35 -1.81 11.28 -3.58
C TRP A 35 -2.21 10.51 -4.83
N GLN A 36 -3.00 11.14 -5.70
CA GLN A 36 -3.48 10.50 -6.91
C GLN A 36 -2.33 10.13 -7.86
N PRO A 37 -1.37 11.03 -8.18
CA PRO A 37 -0.20 10.64 -8.98
C PRO A 37 0.60 9.49 -8.36
N LEU A 38 0.81 9.51 -7.04
CA LEU A 38 1.50 8.43 -6.33
C LEU A 38 0.74 7.11 -6.43
N TRP A 39 -0.60 7.15 -6.34
CA TRP A 39 -1.45 5.96 -6.45
C TRP A 39 -1.45 5.39 -7.88
N GLU A 40 -1.55 6.26 -8.89
CA GLU A 40 -1.47 5.88 -10.30
C GLU A 40 -0.12 5.19 -10.62
N ASP A 41 0.97 5.64 -10.00
CA ASP A 41 2.26 4.97 -10.09
C ASP A 41 2.23 3.54 -9.50
N PHE A 42 1.57 3.34 -8.36
CA PHE A 42 1.38 2.00 -7.78
C PHE A 42 0.50 1.10 -8.66
N GLU A 43 -0.61 1.62 -9.19
CA GLU A 43 -1.51 0.88 -10.08
C GLU A 43 -0.78 0.42 -11.35
N ARG A 44 0.02 1.31 -11.94
CA ARG A 44 0.85 0.99 -13.10
C ARG A 44 1.84 -0.15 -12.80
N LEU A 45 2.51 -0.09 -11.65
CA LEU A 45 3.45 -1.15 -11.24
C LEU A 45 2.73 -2.47 -10.99
N LEU A 46 1.56 -2.43 -10.35
CA LEU A 46 0.76 -3.62 -10.10
C LEU A 46 0.26 -4.25 -11.40
N GLY A 47 -0.20 -3.44 -12.35
CA GLY A 47 -0.60 -3.89 -13.68
C GLY A 47 0.52 -4.61 -14.41
N ALA A 48 1.75 -4.07 -14.36
CA ALA A 48 2.93 -4.72 -14.94
C ALA A 48 3.22 -6.09 -14.29
N VAL A 49 3.10 -6.21 -12.96
CA VAL A 49 3.24 -7.51 -12.26
C VAL A 49 2.20 -8.50 -12.74
N GLN A 50 0.94 -8.08 -12.84
CA GLN A 50 -0.16 -8.94 -13.25
C GLN A 50 -0.03 -9.40 -14.70
N ALA A 51 0.54 -8.56 -15.57
CA ALA A 51 0.89 -8.89 -16.94
C ALA A 51 2.13 -9.80 -17.07
N GLY A 52 2.78 -10.15 -15.95
CA GLY A 52 4.00 -10.96 -15.94
C GLY A 52 5.24 -10.21 -16.44
N GLU A 53 5.18 -8.89 -16.50
CA GLU A 53 6.30 -8.06 -16.91
C GLU A 53 7.40 -8.05 -15.85
N LYS A 54 8.65 -7.91 -16.31
CA LYS A 54 9.78 -7.76 -15.39
C LYS A 54 9.70 -6.40 -14.70
N LEU A 55 9.39 -6.41 -13.41
CA LEU A 55 9.42 -5.21 -12.58
C LEU A 55 10.81 -4.57 -12.60
N ARG A 56 10.81 -3.26 -12.88
CA ARG A 56 11.98 -2.40 -12.67
C ARG A 56 11.83 -1.68 -11.33
N PRO A 57 12.92 -1.46 -10.58
CA PRO A 57 12.86 -0.62 -9.39
C PRO A 57 12.24 0.74 -9.71
N HIS A 58 11.19 1.10 -8.99
CA HIS A 58 10.55 2.40 -9.11
C HIS A 58 11.13 3.35 -8.06
N PHE A 59 11.57 4.53 -8.49
CA PHE A 59 12.15 5.53 -7.61
C PHE A 59 11.05 6.40 -7.01
N LEU A 60 10.76 6.21 -5.73
CA LEU A 60 9.74 6.97 -5.00
C LEU A 60 10.23 8.36 -4.56
N GLY A 61 11.47 8.72 -4.85
CA GLY A 61 12.10 9.98 -4.44
C GLY A 61 13.15 9.82 -3.35
N ALA A 62 13.86 10.91 -3.06
CA ALA A 62 14.87 10.97 -2.01
C ALA A 62 14.25 11.38 -0.66
N VAL A 63 14.90 10.95 0.42
CA VAL A 63 14.68 11.43 1.79
C VAL A 63 16.04 11.65 2.45
N VAL A 64 16.15 12.68 3.28
CA VAL A 64 17.38 12.97 4.02
C VAL A 64 17.13 12.65 5.48
N LEU A 65 17.95 11.76 6.02
CA LEU A 65 17.83 11.27 7.38
C LEU A 65 19.11 11.57 8.15
N GLU A 66 18.96 12.16 9.33
CA GLU A 66 20.04 12.34 10.30
C GLU A 66 19.88 11.32 11.42
N GLN A 67 20.97 10.67 11.82
CA GLN A 67 20.94 9.73 12.93
C GLN A 67 21.02 10.51 14.25
N LEU A 68 20.07 10.27 15.15
CA LEU A 68 20.12 10.82 16.50
C LEU A 68 21.01 9.94 17.39
N ARG A 69 21.58 10.56 18.44
CA ARG A 69 22.29 9.81 19.48
C ARG A 69 21.25 9.08 20.32
N ASN A 70 21.42 7.77 20.46
CA ASN A 70 20.54 6.93 21.25
C ASN A 70 21.39 6.04 22.15
N ASP A 71 20.84 5.65 23.28
CA ASP A 71 21.49 4.73 24.20
C ASP A 71 21.53 3.31 23.62
N THR A 72 22.43 2.49 24.14
CA THR A 72 22.54 1.11 23.67
C THR A 72 21.31 0.32 24.12
N GLY A 73 20.57 -0.24 23.17
CA GLY A 73 19.38 -1.05 23.44
C GLY A 73 18.06 -0.30 23.27
N SER A 74 18.07 1.03 23.11
CA SER A 74 16.86 1.82 22.84
C SER A 74 16.46 1.78 21.37
N VAL A 75 15.25 2.26 21.06
CA VAL A 75 14.82 2.49 19.67
C VAL A 75 15.79 3.46 18.99
N GLN A 76 16.20 3.15 17.76
CA GLN A 76 17.07 4.05 17.00
C GLN A 76 16.29 5.31 16.57
N GLY A 77 16.63 6.46 17.10
CA GLY A 77 16.14 7.76 16.64
C GLY A 77 16.79 8.18 15.33
N ARG A 78 15.97 8.60 14.36
CA ARG A 78 16.41 9.26 13.13
C ARG A 78 15.55 10.48 12.85
N GLN A 79 16.16 11.62 12.57
CA GLN A 79 15.44 12.82 12.21
C GLN A 79 15.27 12.92 10.69
N VAL A 80 14.06 13.27 10.24
CA VAL A 80 13.76 13.51 8.83
C VAL A 80 14.06 14.97 8.50
N ILE A 81 15.15 15.20 7.78
CA ILE A 81 15.63 16.55 7.41
C ILE A 81 14.92 17.04 6.14
N ASP A 82 14.72 16.14 5.18
CA ASP A 82 14.01 16.43 3.92
C ASP A 82 13.21 15.21 3.44
N GLY A 83 12.17 15.45 2.64
CA GLY A 83 11.25 14.44 2.13
C GLY A 83 10.12 14.07 3.10
N GLN A 84 9.88 14.89 4.13
CA GLN A 84 8.92 14.64 5.21
C GLN A 84 7.49 14.30 4.72
N GLN A 85 7.01 14.97 3.67
CA GLN A 85 5.62 14.83 3.20
C GLN A 85 5.45 13.45 2.57
N ARG A 86 6.33 13.13 1.62
CA ARG A 86 6.45 11.82 1.00
C ARG A 86 6.63 10.71 2.03
N PHE A 87 7.53 10.89 2.99
CA PHE A 87 7.81 9.89 4.01
C PHE A 87 6.58 9.61 4.88
N THR A 88 5.84 10.67 5.24
CA THR A 88 4.56 10.56 5.95
C THR A 88 3.51 9.83 5.11
N THR A 89 3.36 10.20 3.84
CA THR A 89 2.44 9.55 2.89
C THR A 89 2.72 8.06 2.75
N LEU A 90 3.99 7.67 2.62
CA LEU A 90 4.39 6.26 2.53
C LEU A 90 4.03 5.49 3.81
N GLN A 91 4.25 6.08 4.99
CA GLN A 91 3.83 5.47 6.25
C GLN A 91 2.31 5.30 6.34
N LEU A 92 1.54 6.32 5.93
CA LEU A 92 0.08 6.24 5.90
C LEU A 92 -0.42 5.14 4.94
N LEU A 93 0.21 4.98 3.77
CA LEU A 93 -0.09 3.90 2.83
C LEU A 93 0.21 2.51 3.44
N LEU A 94 1.34 2.35 4.14
CA LEU A 94 1.68 1.09 4.80
C LEU A 94 0.70 0.75 5.93
N ILE A 95 0.24 1.76 6.69
CA ILE A 95 -0.80 1.58 7.72
C ILE A 95 -2.12 1.14 7.08
N ALA A 96 -2.52 1.77 5.98
CA ALA A 96 -3.72 1.39 5.26
C ALA A 96 -3.63 -0.03 4.66
N ALA A 97 -2.46 -0.41 4.12
CA ALA A 97 -2.21 -1.76 3.62
C ALA A 97 -2.32 -2.80 4.74
N ARG A 98 -1.76 -2.52 5.91
CA ARG A 98 -1.90 -3.37 7.11
C ARG A 98 -3.37 -3.58 7.48
N ASP A 99 -4.11 -2.50 7.66
CA ASP A 99 -5.50 -2.52 8.10
C ASP A 99 -6.39 -3.21 7.07
N PHE A 100 -6.07 -3.04 5.79
CA PHE A 100 -6.71 -3.76 4.71
C PHE A 100 -6.44 -5.28 4.78
N CYS A 101 -5.18 -5.69 4.95
CA CYS A 101 -4.83 -7.10 5.10
C CYS A 101 -5.55 -7.75 6.31
N ARG A 102 -5.67 -7.03 7.44
CA ARG A 102 -6.45 -7.48 8.60
C ARG A 102 -7.93 -7.67 8.26
N SER A 103 -8.53 -6.71 7.54
CA SER A 103 -9.94 -6.82 7.12
C SER A 103 -10.22 -8.02 6.21
N LEU A 104 -9.20 -8.50 5.49
CA LEU A 104 -9.26 -9.71 4.66
C LEU A 104 -8.89 -11.01 5.42
N GLY A 105 -8.56 -10.93 6.71
CA GLY A 105 -8.07 -12.07 7.50
C GLY A 105 -6.68 -12.57 7.08
N SER A 106 -5.89 -11.73 6.39
CA SER A 106 -4.58 -12.10 5.86
C SER A 106 -3.47 -11.78 6.86
N GLU A 107 -3.41 -12.56 7.94
CA GLU A 107 -2.52 -12.31 9.08
C GLU A 107 -1.03 -12.24 8.70
N ARG A 108 -0.59 -13.08 7.75
CA ARG A 108 0.80 -13.06 7.27
C ARG A 108 1.20 -11.71 6.68
N PHE A 109 0.35 -11.12 5.83
CA PHE A 109 0.64 -9.83 5.22
C PHE A 109 0.39 -8.68 6.19
N ALA A 110 -0.66 -8.78 7.01
CA ALA A 110 -0.90 -7.82 8.08
C ALA A 110 0.30 -7.72 9.03
N GLY A 111 0.85 -8.84 9.49
CA GLY A 111 2.04 -8.87 10.34
C GLY A 111 3.29 -8.28 9.67
N ARG A 112 3.47 -8.49 8.36
CA ARG A 112 4.57 -7.90 7.61
C ARG A 112 4.46 -6.37 7.49
N PHE A 113 3.25 -5.85 7.30
CA PHE A 113 3.05 -4.40 7.31
C PHE A 113 3.11 -3.82 8.73
N GLU A 114 2.62 -4.56 9.74
CA GLU A 114 2.74 -4.17 11.16
C GLU A 114 4.20 -3.92 11.54
N SER A 115 5.13 -4.82 11.17
CA SER A 115 6.56 -4.63 11.46
C SER A 115 7.18 -3.41 10.75
N MET A 116 6.53 -2.90 9.70
CA MET A 116 6.95 -1.70 8.97
C MET A 116 6.27 -0.42 9.48
N VAL A 117 5.23 -0.50 10.31
CA VAL A 117 4.53 0.70 10.81
C VAL A 117 4.65 0.86 12.31
N SER A 118 5.00 -0.20 13.04
CA SER A 118 5.17 -0.20 14.49
C SER A 118 6.48 -0.87 14.92
N ASN A 119 7.09 -0.32 15.96
CA ASN A 119 8.09 -1.01 16.77
C ASN A 119 7.39 -1.97 17.75
N SER A 120 8.08 -3.03 18.14
CA SER A 120 7.56 -3.98 19.12
C SER A 120 7.56 -3.37 20.51
N ASP A 121 6.50 -3.59 21.28
CA ASP A 121 6.35 -3.12 22.66
C ASP A 121 7.51 -3.53 23.58
N THR A 122 8.22 -4.64 23.28
CA THR A 122 9.37 -5.10 24.07
C THR A 122 10.65 -4.28 23.82
N MET A 123 10.63 -3.42 22.80
CA MET A 123 11.79 -2.64 22.36
C MET A 123 11.59 -1.13 22.55
N VAL A 124 10.43 -0.72 23.05
CA VAL A 124 9.99 0.67 23.12
C VAL A 124 10.00 1.13 24.58
N ASP A 125 10.64 2.26 24.83
CA ASP A 125 10.72 2.86 26.17
C ASP A 125 9.62 3.92 26.37
N ASP A 126 9.23 4.62 25.30
CA ASP A 126 8.16 5.63 25.30
C ASP A 126 7.04 5.28 24.28
N PRO A 127 5.74 5.38 24.64
CA PRO A 127 4.64 5.05 23.73
C PRO A 127 4.66 5.81 22.39
N SER A 128 5.29 6.98 22.32
CA SER A 128 5.48 7.75 21.08
C SER A 128 6.47 7.11 20.10
N GLU A 129 7.27 6.14 20.55
CA GLU A 129 8.17 5.35 19.71
C GLU A 129 7.50 4.09 19.14
N VAL A 130 6.28 3.75 19.57
CA VAL A 130 5.53 2.63 18.99
C VAL A 130 5.36 2.84 17.49
N PRO A 131 4.86 3.98 16.97
CA PRO A 131 4.84 4.20 15.53
C PRO A 131 6.26 4.44 14.99
N LYS A 132 6.58 3.88 13.82
CA LYS A 132 7.87 4.13 13.16
C LYS A 132 8.08 5.60 12.79
N LEU A 133 7.02 6.40 12.69
CA LEU A 133 7.08 7.82 12.35
C LEU A 133 6.36 8.65 13.39
N LEU A 134 7.08 9.61 13.95
CA LEU A 134 6.56 10.66 14.82
C LEU A 134 6.51 11.97 14.02
N PRO A 135 5.32 12.43 13.59
CA PRO A 135 5.19 13.64 12.80
C PRO A 135 5.22 14.91 13.67
N THR A 136 5.07 16.07 13.02
CA THR A 136 4.96 17.37 13.70
C THR A 136 3.77 17.39 14.68
N ASN A 137 3.80 18.28 15.66
CA ASN A 137 2.72 18.40 16.65
C ASN A 137 1.33 18.59 16.04
N ALA A 138 1.24 19.29 14.91
CA ALA A 138 -0.02 19.51 14.18
C ALA A 138 -0.63 18.20 13.66
N ASP A 139 0.22 17.24 13.29
CA ASP A 139 -0.19 16.00 12.62
C ASP A 139 -0.28 14.80 13.57
N ARG A 140 0.34 14.87 14.77
CA ARG A 140 0.41 13.75 15.73
C ARG A 140 -0.94 13.12 16.04
N ARG A 141 -1.95 13.95 16.33
CA ARG A 141 -3.29 13.46 16.65
C ARG A 141 -3.89 12.70 15.48
N ALA A 142 -3.81 13.27 14.28
CA ALA A 142 -4.35 12.64 13.08
C ALA A 142 -3.63 11.32 12.79
N PHE A 143 -2.29 11.33 12.79
CA PHE A 143 -1.48 10.15 12.55
C PHE A 143 -1.76 9.02 13.55
N ALA A 144 -1.86 9.35 14.85
CA ALA A 144 -2.18 8.38 15.90
C ALA A 144 -3.57 7.73 15.71
N LEU A 145 -4.56 8.49 15.21
CA LEU A 145 -5.87 7.94 14.87
C LEU A 145 -5.79 6.92 13.74
N VAL A 146 -5.05 7.23 12.68
CA VAL A 146 -4.87 6.30 11.55
C VAL A 146 -4.10 5.05 11.99
N HIS A 147 -2.99 5.26 12.71
CA HIS A 147 -2.13 4.17 13.18
C HIS A 147 -2.86 3.23 14.16
N GLY A 148 -3.68 3.77 15.06
CA GLY A 148 -4.40 3.00 16.08
C GLY A 148 -5.75 2.41 15.63
N ALA A 149 -6.21 2.67 14.41
CA ALA A 149 -7.53 2.21 13.96
C ALA A 149 -7.62 0.69 13.82
N GLY A 150 -6.63 0.07 13.17
CA GLY A 150 -6.54 -1.38 12.98
C GLY A 150 -7.45 -1.95 11.90
N SER A 151 -8.45 -1.19 11.44
CA SER A 151 -9.27 -1.48 10.26
C SER A 151 -9.87 -0.19 9.67
N PRO A 152 -10.25 -0.18 8.37
CA PRO A 152 -10.92 0.97 7.75
C PRO A 152 -12.23 1.37 8.44
N ASP A 153 -13.02 0.37 8.87
CA ASP A 153 -14.30 0.61 9.54
C ASP A 153 -14.10 1.20 10.94
N ALA A 154 -13.09 0.71 11.69
CA ALA A 154 -12.74 1.25 12.98
C ALA A 154 -12.26 2.71 12.87
N LEU A 155 -11.46 3.03 11.84
CA LEU A 155 -11.01 4.41 11.58
C LEU A 155 -12.20 5.35 11.38
N LEU A 156 -13.15 4.96 10.52
CA LEU A 156 -14.36 5.74 10.25
C LEU A 156 -15.18 5.96 11.52
N GLN A 157 -15.41 4.90 12.31
CA GLN A 157 -16.15 5.00 13.58
C GLN A 157 -15.45 5.91 14.59
N GLN A 158 -14.12 5.80 14.73
CA GLN A 158 -13.34 6.61 15.64
C GLN A 158 -13.38 8.10 15.25
N ALA A 159 -13.27 8.39 13.96
CA ALA A 159 -13.32 9.75 13.46
C ALA A 159 -14.69 10.39 13.67
N SER A 160 -15.78 9.65 13.38
CA SER A 160 -17.14 10.11 13.67
C SER A 160 -17.35 10.38 15.17
N LYS A 161 -16.89 9.48 16.05
CA LYS A 161 -17.01 9.65 17.51
C LYS A 161 -16.23 10.87 18.04
N LYS A 162 -15.08 11.16 17.45
CA LYS A 162 -14.20 12.26 17.91
C LYS A 162 -14.54 13.61 17.25
N GLY A 163 -15.64 13.69 16.49
CA GLY A 163 -16.03 14.90 15.77
C GLY A 163 -14.95 15.38 14.81
N VAL A 164 -14.16 14.46 14.26
CA VAL A 164 -13.10 14.81 13.31
C VAL A 164 -13.78 15.16 12.00
N ASP A 165 -13.74 16.45 11.66
CA ASP A 165 -14.23 16.91 10.38
C ASP A 165 -13.21 16.52 9.28
N PHE A 166 -13.71 15.81 8.28
CA PHE A 166 -12.96 15.43 7.08
C PHE A 166 -13.12 16.45 5.95
N SER A 167 -13.89 17.52 6.18
CA SER A 167 -14.15 18.56 5.19
C SER A 167 -12.93 19.49 5.05
N HIS A 168 -12.18 19.25 3.97
CA HIS A 168 -11.32 20.18 3.22
C HIS A 168 -10.76 21.40 3.97
N ASP A 169 -9.63 21.24 4.67
CA ASP A 169 -8.35 21.83 4.27
C ASP A 169 -7.29 21.53 5.34
N GLN A 170 -6.13 21.04 4.91
CA GLN A 170 -4.89 20.83 5.67
C GLN A 170 -4.76 19.51 6.46
N GLY A 171 -3.62 18.85 6.29
CA GLY A 171 -3.19 17.74 7.16
C GLY A 171 -3.60 16.34 6.72
N ILE A 172 -3.15 15.36 7.49
CA ILE A 172 -3.37 13.92 7.26
C ILE A 172 -4.86 13.57 7.18
N VAL A 173 -5.71 14.29 7.93
CA VAL A 173 -7.15 14.04 8.02
C VAL A 173 -7.85 14.24 6.67
N GLY A 174 -7.48 15.29 5.91
CA GLY A 174 -8.08 15.58 4.61
C GLY A 174 -7.81 14.49 3.56
N CYS A 175 -6.77 13.68 3.76
CA CYS A 175 -6.39 12.60 2.84
C CYS A 175 -6.96 11.23 3.26
N LEU A 176 -7.58 11.12 4.43
CA LEU A 176 -8.20 9.87 4.89
C LEU A 176 -9.28 9.33 3.94
N PRO A 177 -10.15 10.16 3.31
CA PRO A 177 -11.06 9.68 2.28
C PRO A 177 -10.34 9.02 1.09
N VAL A 178 -9.15 9.47 0.73
CA VAL A 178 -8.33 8.89 -0.35
C VAL A 178 -7.76 7.55 0.08
N LEU A 179 -7.23 7.46 1.30
CA LEU A 179 -6.75 6.19 1.87
C LEU A 179 -7.88 5.16 1.92
N LEU A 180 -9.07 5.57 2.38
CA LEU A 180 -10.24 4.71 2.42
C LEU A 180 -10.76 4.37 1.02
N TRP A 181 -10.73 5.32 0.07
CA TRP A 181 -11.09 5.07 -1.32
C TRP A 181 -10.13 4.11 -2.00
N ALA A 182 -8.82 4.26 -1.82
CA ALA A 182 -7.81 3.38 -2.37
C ALA A 182 -7.98 1.95 -1.82
N VAL A 183 -8.17 1.82 -0.50
CA VAL A 183 -8.45 0.52 0.14
C VAL A 183 -9.76 -0.09 -0.37
N ARG A 184 -10.84 0.70 -0.48
CA ARG A 184 -12.13 0.23 -1.01
C ARG A 184 -12.10 -0.04 -2.51
N GLY A 185 -11.30 0.69 -3.28
CA GLY A 185 -11.09 0.51 -4.71
C GLY A 185 -10.41 -0.82 -4.99
N VAL A 186 -9.43 -1.22 -4.16
CA VAL A 186 -8.84 -2.56 -4.20
C VAL A 186 -9.88 -3.64 -3.84
N VAL A 187 -10.78 -3.40 -2.89
CA VAL A 187 -11.92 -4.32 -2.58
C VAL A 187 -12.91 -4.43 -3.74
N ALA A 188 -13.27 -3.30 -4.36
CA ALA A 188 -14.28 -3.25 -5.42
C ALA A 188 -13.74 -3.76 -6.77
N ALA A 189 -12.46 -3.51 -7.08
CA ALA A 189 -11.74 -4.14 -8.19
C ALA A 189 -11.45 -5.63 -7.89
N GLY A 190 -11.52 -6.03 -6.62
CA GLY A 190 -11.50 -7.40 -6.11
C GLY A 190 -12.78 -8.21 -6.40
N GLY A 191 -13.38 -8.03 -7.58
CA GLY A 191 -14.17 -9.06 -8.25
C GLY A 191 -13.32 -10.27 -8.62
N TRP A 192 -12.62 -10.85 -7.63
CA TRP A 192 -11.97 -12.14 -7.73
C TRP A 192 -13.07 -13.18 -7.75
N ARG A 193 -13.49 -13.51 -8.97
CA ARG A 193 -14.56 -14.45 -9.27
C ARG A 193 -14.13 -15.85 -8.80
N SER A 194 -14.39 -16.19 -7.54
CA SER A 194 -14.52 -17.60 -7.13
C SER A 194 -15.80 -18.14 -7.74
N ARG A 195 -15.76 -18.48 -9.04
CA ARG A 195 -16.79 -19.35 -9.60
C ARG A 195 -16.49 -20.74 -9.05
N ARG A 196 -17.23 -21.12 -8.01
CA ARG A 196 -17.32 -22.51 -7.56
C ARG A 196 -17.53 -23.38 -8.79
N VAL A 197 -16.66 -24.37 -8.98
CA VAL A 197 -16.97 -25.55 -9.79
C VAL A 197 -17.98 -26.34 -8.97
N THR A 198 -19.25 -25.96 -9.04
CA THR A 198 -20.34 -26.90 -8.80
C THR A 198 -20.71 -27.42 -10.17
N GLY A 199 -20.28 -28.65 -10.44
CA GLY A 199 -20.84 -29.41 -11.54
C GLY A 199 -22.31 -29.61 -11.27
N GLU A 200 -23.15 -29.05 -12.13
CA GLU A 200 -24.49 -29.59 -12.31
C GLU A 200 -24.95 -29.31 -13.74
N THR A 201 -25.17 -30.41 -14.42
CA THR A 201 -25.71 -30.57 -15.76
C THR A 201 -27.15 -30.07 -15.88
N ALA A 202 -27.50 -29.72 -17.12
CA ALA A 202 -28.83 -29.74 -17.73
C ALA A 202 -29.61 -28.41 -17.82
N GLY A 203 -30.09 -28.14 -19.05
CA GLY A 203 -31.25 -27.26 -19.29
C GLY A 203 -31.06 -26.14 -20.31
N ARG A 204 -30.95 -26.47 -21.61
CA ARG A 204 -31.39 -25.59 -22.72
C ARG A 204 -32.92 -25.72 -22.85
N PRO A 205 -33.67 -24.69 -23.31
CA PRO A 205 -33.82 -24.37 -24.75
C PRO A 205 -33.76 -22.86 -25.07
N LEU A 206 -33.03 -22.43 -26.11
CA LEU A 206 -33.47 -22.10 -27.49
C LEU A 206 -34.25 -20.78 -27.69
N GLY A 207 -33.72 -19.98 -28.64
CA GLY A 207 -34.35 -18.85 -29.32
C GLY A 207 -33.60 -17.53 -29.09
N CYS A 208 -33.24 -16.69 -30.06
CA CYS A 208 -33.26 -16.72 -31.51
C CYS A 208 -32.47 -15.47 -31.99
N GLY A 209 -31.66 -15.60 -33.06
CA GLY A 209 -31.09 -14.51 -33.86
C GLY A 209 -29.85 -13.81 -33.28
N SER A 210 -28.77 -13.51 -34.00
CA SER A 210 -28.38 -13.70 -35.40
C SER A 210 -26.85 -13.56 -35.40
N GLN A 211 -26.11 -14.64 -35.66
CA GLN A 211 -25.51 -14.96 -36.95
C GLN A 211 -24.01 -14.65 -36.97
N TRP A 212 -23.27 -15.73 -36.72
CA TRP A 212 -21.85 -15.93 -36.94
C TRP A 212 -21.53 -15.96 -38.44
N LEU A 213 -20.36 -15.46 -38.81
CA LEU A 213 -19.68 -15.87 -40.04
C LEU A 213 -18.35 -16.49 -39.64
N ALA A 214 -18.34 -17.82 -39.56
CA ALA A 214 -17.16 -18.66 -39.55
C ALA A 214 -17.08 -19.34 -40.92
N VAL A 215 -15.94 -19.22 -41.60
CA VAL A 215 -15.60 -20.02 -42.78
C VAL A 215 -14.73 -21.19 -42.34
N SER A 216 -15.11 -22.37 -42.83
CA SER A 216 -14.60 -23.70 -42.49
C SER A 216 -13.52 -24.24 -43.46
N GLY A 217 -12.69 -25.15 -42.93
CA GLY A 217 -12.13 -26.33 -43.62
C GLY A 217 -10.75 -26.15 -44.27
N ASP A 218 -9.85 -27.13 -44.35
CA ASP A 218 -9.83 -28.54 -43.95
C ASP A 218 -8.35 -29.00 -43.91
N ARG A 219 -8.05 -30.07 -43.17
CA ARG A 219 -6.74 -30.70 -43.00
C ARG A 219 -6.27 -31.36 -44.29
N SER A 220 -5.00 -31.15 -44.68
CA SER A 220 -4.19 -32.24 -45.25
C SER A 220 -2.68 -32.03 -45.12
N ARG A 221 -2.04 -33.03 -44.49
CA ARG A 221 -0.74 -33.65 -44.82
C ARG A 221 0.45 -32.75 -45.22
N ARG A 222 1.48 -32.73 -44.36
CA ARG A 222 2.85 -33.23 -44.66
C ARG A 222 3.78 -33.06 -43.44
N ARG A 223 4.10 -34.18 -42.77
CA ARG A 223 5.38 -34.38 -42.08
C ARG A 223 6.00 -35.66 -42.63
N ARG A 224 7.11 -35.51 -43.33
CA ARG A 224 8.20 -36.48 -43.49
C ARG A 224 9.39 -35.77 -44.15
N ARG A 225 10.44 -35.54 -43.37
CA ARG A 225 11.78 -36.07 -43.64
C ARG A 225 12.52 -36.14 -42.30
N ILE A 226 12.80 -37.39 -41.94
CA ILE A 226 13.68 -37.85 -40.88
C ILE A 226 15.06 -37.98 -41.51
N ALA A 227 16.07 -37.55 -40.74
CA ALA A 227 17.46 -38.05 -40.65
C ALA A 227 18.32 -38.00 -41.93
N SER A 228 19.65 -38.08 -41.86
CA SER A 228 20.56 -38.53 -40.78
C SER A 228 21.97 -38.12 -41.19
N ASP A 229 22.80 -37.87 -40.18
CA ASP A 229 24.18 -38.37 -40.02
C ASP A 229 25.17 -38.18 -41.19
N LEU A 230 26.05 -37.20 -41.02
CA LEU A 230 27.51 -37.38 -40.86
C LEU A 230 28.08 -36.16 -40.13
#